data_AF-A0AAV7SZX1-F1
#
_entry.id   AF-A0AAV7SZX1-F1
#
_cell.length_a   1.000
_cell.length_b   1.000
_cell.length_c   1.000
_cell.angle_alpha   90.00
_cell.angle_beta   90.00
_cell.angle_gamma   90.00
#
_symmetry.space_group_name_H-M   'P 1'
#
loop_
_entity.id
_entity.type
_entity.pdbx_description
1 polymer ?
#
loop_
_entity_poly.entity_id
_entity_poly.type
_entity_poly.pdbx_seq_one_letter_code
_entity_poly.pdbx_strand_id
1 'polypeptide(L)'
;MGRHKRTDPSQGNTMEQYTTPVPLPQRPARSDGSGDSVRVPATSDEPSCAELLAAIQASRVAPEGKIETVAAEVNLLWVDLQKVSDKVKVVEGSIVELQTEVGALRKQMVQANSVVGRPEARLEDAEGRSCRNNVRLPGMC
;
A
#
# COMPACT_ATOMS: atom_id res chain seq x y z
N MET A 1 -34.60 -22.80 11.08
CA MET A 1 -33.17 -22.62 10.71
C MET A 1 -33.15 -21.87 9.39
N GLY A 2 -32.45 -20.77 9.14
CA GLY A 2 -31.66 -19.86 9.96
C GLY A 2 -31.79 -18.46 9.35
N ARG A 3 -31.84 -17.42 10.19
CA ARG A 3 -31.96 -16.03 9.74
C ARG A 3 -30.59 -15.54 9.26
N HIS A 4 -30.49 -15.15 8.00
CA HIS A 4 -29.32 -14.43 7.48
C HIS A 4 -29.32 -13.00 8.01
N LYS A 5 -28.42 -12.70 8.94
CA LYS A 5 -28.05 -11.33 9.31
C LYS A 5 -27.20 -10.76 8.17
N ARG A 6 -27.71 -9.71 7.51
CA ARG A 6 -26.88 -8.79 6.72
C ARG A 6 -26.23 -7.82 7.69
N THR A 7 -24.92 -7.70 7.61
CA THR A 7 -24.14 -6.70 8.34
C THR A 7 -23.55 -5.76 7.29
N ASP A 8 -24.03 -4.52 7.26
CA ASP A 8 -23.49 -3.43 6.43
C ASP A 8 -22.16 -2.95 7.01
N PRO A 9 -21.08 -2.81 6.22
CA PRO A 9 -19.88 -2.09 6.61
C PRO A 9 -19.96 -0.66 6.09
N SER A 10 -20.73 0.19 6.77
CA SER A 10 -20.69 1.64 6.58
C SER A 10 -20.54 2.31 7.95
N GLN A 11 -19.35 2.19 8.53
CA GLN A 11 -18.92 3.12 9.55
C GLN A 11 -17.91 4.08 8.90
N GLY A 12 -18.44 5.20 8.43
CA GLY A 12 -17.64 6.37 8.12
C GLY A 12 -16.95 6.82 9.41
N ASN A 13 -15.62 6.88 9.37
CA ASN A 13 -14.83 7.59 10.35
C ASN A 13 -15.15 9.08 10.22
N THR A 14 -16.06 9.60 11.04
CA THR A 14 -16.12 11.01 11.37
C THR A 14 -14.88 11.34 12.20
N MET A 15 -13.88 11.89 11.52
CA MET A 15 -12.70 12.48 12.11
C MET A 15 -13.15 13.74 12.88
N GLU A 16 -13.44 13.57 14.17
CA GLU A 16 -13.72 14.70 15.07
C GLU A 16 -12.45 15.54 15.19
N GLN A 17 -12.45 16.69 14.51
CA GLN A 17 -11.42 17.70 14.65
C GLN A 17 -11.59 18.37 16.02
N TYR A 18 -10.84 17.91 17.01
CA TYR A 18 -10.67 18.62 18.27
C TYR A 18 -9.86 19.90 18.04
N THR A 19 -10.53 21.00 17.69
CA THR A 19 -9.95 22.33 17.82
C THR A 19 -9.79 22.65 19.31
N THR A 20 -8.57 22.50 19.82
CA THR A 20 -8.19 22.97 21.15
C THR A 20 -8.27 24.50 21.18
N PRO A 21 -9.06 25.13 22.06
CA PRO A 21 -9.11 26.59 22.13
C PRO A 21 -7.77 27.12 22.65
N VAL A 22 -7.14 28.00 21.85
CA VAL A 22 -5.92 28.73 22.22
C VAL A 22 -6.25 29.65 23.38
N PRO A 23 -5.52 29.60 24.52
CA PRO A 23 -5.76 30.50 25.63
C PRO A 23 -5.45 31.94 25.21
N LEU A 24 -6.41 32.85 25.41
CA LEU A 24 -6.17 34.28 25.23
C LEU A 24 -5.13 34.75 26.26
N PRO A 25 -4.17 35.61 25.86
CA PRO A 25 -3.19 36.15 26.77
C PRO A 25 -3.90 36.97 27.86
N GLN A 26 -3.74 36.55 29.11
CA GLN A 26 -4.29 37.26 30.26
C GLN A 26 -3.59 38.62 30.39
N ARG A 27 -4.39 39.68 30.36
CA ARG A 27 -3.93 41.06 30.52
C ARG A 27 -3.41 41.23 31.95
N PRO A 28 -2.16 41.66 32.17
CA PRO A 28 -1.64 41.83 33.52
C PRO A 28 -2.43 42.90 34.27
N ALA A 29 -2.77 42.59 35.52
CA ALA A 29 -3.41 43.54 36.44
C ALA A 29 -2.53 44.78 36.58
N ARG A 30 -3.11 45.95 36.33
CA ARG A 30 -2.44 47.23 36.63
C ARG A 30 -2.24 47.32 38.14
N SER A 31 -0.99 47.24 38.55
CA SER A 31 -0.56 47.59 39.90
C SER A 31 -0.41 49.11 39.93
N ASP A 32 -1.28 49.77 40.69
CA ASP A 32 -1.16 51.19 41.02
C ASP A 32 -0.01 51.36 42.02
N GLY A 33 1.21 51.32 41.50
CA GLY A 33 2.46 51.47 42.24
C GLY A 33 3.02 52.88 42.13
N SER A 34 3.04 53.56 43.27
CA SER A 34 3.67 54.85 43.53
C SER A 34 5.03 55.01 42.86
N GLY A 35 5.27 56.21 42.30
CA GLY A 35 6.46 56.55 41.55
C GLY A 35 7.74 56.42 42.36
N ASP A 36 8.54 55.43 42.00
CA ASP A 36 9.99 55.49 42.11
C ASP A 36 10.55 55.53 40.69
N SER A 37 11.28 56.59 40.39
CA SER A 37 11.88 56.84 39.08
C SER A 37 13.02 55.84 38.88
N VAL A 38 12.66 54.62 38.50
CA VAL A 38 13.59 53.60 38.02
C VAL A 38 14.19 54.16 36.74
N ARG A 39 15.40 54.70 36.87
CA ARG A 39 16.26 55.07 35.76
C ARG A 39 16.49 53.81 34.94
N VAL A 40 15.65 53.60 33.92
CA VAL A 40 15.84 52.52 32.94
C VAL A 40 17.23 52.76 32.35
N PRO A 41 18.20 51.85 32.55
CA PRO A 41 19.45 51.94 31.81
C PRO A 41 19.04 51.83 30.34
N ALA A 42 19.32 52.88 29.57
CA ALA A 42 19.20 52.82 28.12
C ALA A 42 20.19 51.74 27.65
N THR A 43 19.73 50.50 27.56
CA THR A 43 20.43 49.46 26.82
C THR A 43 20.31 49.88 25.37
N SER A 44 21.32 50.60 24.92
CA SER A 44 21.47 51.17 23.59
C SER A 44 21.77 50.10 22.53
N ASP A 45 21.07 48.97 22.63
CA ASP A 45 21.12 47.86 21.67
C ASP A 45 19.80 47.81 20.89
N GLU A 46 19.24 48.98 20.55
CA GLU A 46 18.19 49.00 19.52
C GLU A 46 18.86 48.72 18.17
N PRO A 47 18.44 47.66 17.46
CA PRO A 47 19.04 47.31 16.19
C PRO A 47 18.85 48.48 15.23
N SER A 48 19.93 48.85 14.55
CA SER A 48 19.85 49.90 13.54
C SER A 48 18.87 49.49 12.45
N CYS A 49 18.26 50.46 11.75
CA CYS A 49 17.37 50.18 10.62
C CYS A 49 18.02 49.24 9.58
N ALA A 50 19.35 49.29 9.43
CA ALA A 50 20.09 48.40 8.55
C ALA A 50 20.08 46.94 9.03
N GLU A 51 20.21 46.69 10.33
CA GLU A 51 20.16 45.35 10.92
C GLU A 51 18.76 44.75 10.84
N LEU A 52 17.71 45.56 11.06
CA LEU A 52 16.33 45.12 10.88
C LEU A 52 16.03 44.75 9.43
N LEU A 53 16.50 45.53 8.46
CA LEU A 53 16.36 45.21 7.03
C LEU A 53 17.12 43.93 6.65
N ALA A 54 18.33 43.74 7.16
CA ALA A 54 19.10 42.52 6.95
C ALA A 54 18.39 41.29 7.53
N ALA A 55 17.79 41.39 8.72
CA ALA A 55 17.02 40.31 9.34
C ALA A 55 15.74 39.98 8.54
N ILE A 56 15.05 40.98 8.00
CA ILE A 56 13.87 40.78 7.14
C ILE A 56 14.28 40.10 5.82
N GLN A 57 15.39 40.52 5.21
CA GLN A 57 15.90 39.89 3.99
C GLN A 57 16.33 38.44 4.24
N ALA A 58 17.06 38.17 5.32
CA ALA A 58 17.48 36.83 5.69
C ALA A 58 16.28 35.91 5.98
N SER A 59 15.26 36.42 6.70
CA SER A 59 14.05 35.66 7.00
C SER A 59 13.18 35.39 5.77
N ARG A 60 13.35 36.17 4.68
CA ARG A 60 12.73 35.92 3.38
C ARG A 60 13.50 34.92 2.52
N VAL A 61 14.82 35.02 2.45
CA VAL A 61 15.65 34.15 1.61
C VAL A 61 15.72 32.72 2.16
N ALA A 62 15.74 32.56 3.48
CA ALA A 62 15.79 31.24 4.12
C ALA A 62 14.61 30.29 3.75
N PRO A 63 13.33 30.72 3.76
CA PRO A 63 12.23 29.88 3.32
C PRO A 63 12.22 29.67 1.79
N GLU A 64 12.66 30.64 0.99
CA GLU A 64 12.79 30.47 -0.47
C GLU A 64 13.72 29.29 -0.81
N GLY A 65 14.89 29.20 -0.17
CA GLY A 65 15.79 28.05 -0.35
C GLY A 65 15.23 26.70 0.14
N LYS A 66 14.42 26.71 1.20
CA LYS A 66 13.70 25.51 1.67
C LYS A 66 12.65 25.05 0.66
N ILE A 67 11.92 26.00 0.04
CA ILE A 67 10.93 25.70 -0.99
C ILE A 67 11.61 25.06 -2.20
N GLU A 68 12.74 25.59 -2.64
CA GLU A 68 13.52 25.01 -3.75
C GLU A 68 13.99 23.59 -3.44
N THR A 69 14.48 23.36 -2.21
CA THR A 69 14.91 22.02 -1.76
C THR A 69 13.75 21.03 -1.76
N VAL A 70 12.60 21.42 -1.18
CA VAL A 70 11.40 20.57 -1.16
C VAL A 70 10.89 20.31 -2.57
N ALA A 71 10.91 21.30 -3.47
CA ALA A 71 10.52 21.11 -4.86
C ALA A 71 11.42 20.11 -5.58
N ALA A 72 12.73 20.13 -5.34
CA ALA A 72 13.66 19.15 -5.89
C ALA A 72 13.38 17.73 -5.34
N GLU A 73 13.15 17.59 -4.03
CA GLU A 73 12.80 16.30 -3.40
C GLU A 73 11.49 15.73 -3.95
N VAL A 74 10.45 16.57 -4.10
CA VAL A 74 9.17 16.16 -4.69
C VAL A 74 9.35 15.66 -6.13
N ASN A 75 10.17 16.33 -6.93
CA ASN A 75 10.46 15.89 -8.30
C ASN A 75 11.19 14.54 -8.34
N LEU A 76 12.14 14.31 -7.41
CA LEU A 76 12.82 13.03 -7.30
C LEU A 76 11.84 11.91 -6.92
N LEU A 77 10.99 12.16 -5.92
CA LEU A 77 9.96 11.22 -5.49
C LEU A 77 8.97 10.91 -6.63
N TRP A 78 8.61 11.89 -7.45
CA TRP A 78 7.77 11.69 -8.62
C TRP A 78 8.40 10.75 -9.64
N VAL A 79 9.69 10.94 -9.94
CA VAL A 79 10.44 10.07 -10.85
C VAL A 79 10.53 8.65 -10.30
N ASP A 80 10.76 8.49 -9.00
CA ASP A 80 10.84 7.17 -8.38
C ASP A 80 9.48 6.47 -8.33
N LEU A 81 8.40 7.21 -8.08
CA LEU A 81 7.04 6.70 -8.17
C LEU A 81 6.72 6.17 -9.58
N GLN A 82 7.16 6.90 -10.61
CA GLN A 82 6.97 6.48 -11.99
C GLN A 82 7.71 5.16 -12.28
N LYS A 83 8.97 5.03 -11.84
CA LYS A 83 9.73 3.77 -11.98
C LYS A 83 9.05 2.61 -11.26
N VAL A 84 8.50 2.83 -10.07
CA VAL A 84 7.77 1.80 -9.32
C VAL A 84 6.49 1.42 -10.07
N SER A 85 5.74 2.38 -10.59
CA SER A 85 4.54 2.11 -11.40
C SER A 85 4.85 1.24 -12.61
N ASP A 86 5.93 1.53 -13.33
CA ASP A 86 6.31 0.75 -14.50
C ASP A 86 6.76 -0.68 -14.13
N LYS A 87 7.49 -0.84 -13.01
CA LYS A 87 7.84 -2.17 -12.48
C LYS A 87 6.60 -2.98 -12.10
N VAL A 88 5.59 -2.35 -11.49
CA VAL A 88 4.33 -3.02 -11.15
C VAL A 88 3.64 -3.55 -12.40
N LYS A 89 3.53 -2.76 -13.46
CA LYS A 89 2.94 -3.21 -14.74
C LYS A 89 3.66 -4.42 -15.34
N VAL A 90 5.00 -4.45 -15.27
CA VAL A 90 5.80 -5.59 -15.73
C VAL A 90 5.48 -6.86 -14.92
N VAL A 91 5.38 -6.73 -13.59
CA VAL A 91 5.03 -7.85 -12.72
C VAL A 91 3.61 -8.34 -12.99
N GLU A 92 2.65 -7.44 -13.16
CA GLU A 92 1.26 -7.79 -13.50
C GLU A 92 1.19 -8.57 -14.82
N GLY A 93 1.92 -8.12 -15.85
CA GLY A 93 2.03 -8.85 -17.12
C GLY A 93 2.60 -10.26 -16.95
N SER A 94 3.68 -10.39 -16.17
CA SER A 94 4.32 -11.68 -15.87
C SER A 94 3.38 -12.63 -15.13
N ILE A 95 2.54 -12.11 -14.22
CA ILE A 95 1.53 -12.91 -13.50
C ILE A 95 0.47 -13.45 -14.47
N VAL A 96 0.02 -12.64 -15.43
CA VAL A 96 -0.97 -13.07 -16.44
C VAL A 96 -0.39 -14.17 -17.34
N GLU A 97 0.87 -14.05 -17.75
CA GLU A 97 1.57 -15.08 -18.52
C GLU A 97 1.65 -16.39 -17.73
N LEU A 98 2.11 -16.35 -16.48
CA LEU A 98 2.19 -17.53 -15.60
C LEU A 98 0.82 -18.19 -15.38
N GLN A 99 -0.24 -17.40 -15.19
CA GLN A 99 -1.60 -17.94 -15.07
C GLN A 99 -2.03 -18.70 -16.33
N THR A 100 -1.65 -18.19 -17.50
CA THR A 100 -1.92 -18.81 -18.79
C THR A 100 -1.17 -20.13 -18.93
N GLU A 101 0.13 -20.14 -18.61
CA GLU A 101 0.96 -21.34 -18.65
C GLU A 101 0.47 -22.42 -17.68
N VAL A 102 0.15 -22.05 -16.44
CA VAL A 102 -0.43 -22.98 -15.44
C VAL A 102 -1.75 -23.55 -15.96
N GLY A 103 -2.59 -22.73 -16.60
CA GLY A 103 -3.82 -23.19 -17.23
C GLY A 103 -3.58 -24.21 -18.34
N ALA A 104 -2.56 -23.99 -19.19
CA ALA A 104 -2.17 -24.93 -20.23
C ALA A 104 -1.63 -26.25 -19.66
N LEU A 105 -0.75 -26.18 -18.66
CA LEU A 105 -0.20 -27.36 -17.98
C LEU A 105 -1.29 -28.19 -17.32
N ARG A 106 -2.28 -27.57 -16.67
CA ARG A 106 -3.44 -28.26 -16.10
C ARG A 106 -4.22 -29.04 -17.16
N LYS A 107 -4.46 -28.45 -18.33
CA LYS A 107 -5.13 -29.14 -19.45
C LYS A 107 -4.31 -30.33 -19.95
N GLN A 108 -3.00 -30.17 -20.12
CA GLN A 108 -2.10 -31.25 -20.51
C GLN A 108 -2.11 -32.39 -19.49
N MET A 109 -2.09 -32.08 -18.19
CA MET A 109 -2.16 -33.09 -17.13
C MET A 109 -3.47 -33.88 -17.16
N VAL A 110 -4.62 -33.22 -17.35
CA VAL A 110 -5.91 -33.90 -17.50
C VAL A 110 -5.93 -34.82 -18.72
N GLN A 111 -5.39 -34.35 -19.85
CA GLN A 111 -5.27 -35.17 -21.06
C GLN A 111 -4.39 -36.40 -20.82
N ALA A 112 -3.20 -36.22 -20.25
CA ALA A 112 -2.29 -37.31 -19.94
C ALA A 112 -2.93 -38.34 -18.99
N ASN A 113 -3.63 -37.88 -17.95
CA ASN A 113 -4.32 -38.77 -17.02
C ASN A 113 -5.44 -39.57 -17.69
N SER A 114 -6.16 -38.98 -18.64
CA SER A 114 -7.19 -39.69 -19.42
C SER A 114 -6.63 -40.78 -20.33
N VAL A 115 -5.39 -40.62 -20.80
CA VAL A 115 -4.69 -41.63 -21.61
C VAL A 115 -4.20 -42.77 -20.73
N VAL A 116 -3.67 -42.47 -19.54
CA VAL A 116 -3.17 -43.49 -18.59
C VAL A 116 -4.30 -44.29 -17.93
N GLY A 117 -5.48 -43.71 -17.70
CA GLY A 117 -6.63 -44.46 -17.13
C GLY A 117 -7.31 -45.44 -18.10
N ARG A 118 -7.09 -45.34 -19.41
CA ARG A 118 -7.69 -46.24 -20.43
C ARG A 118 -7.03 -47.62 -20.61
N PRO A 119 -5.70 -47.80 -20.52
CA PRO A 119 -5.09 -49.13 -20.70
C PRO A 119 -5.45 -50.13 -19.60
N GLU A 120 -5.69 -49.71 -18.35
CA GLU A 120 -6.09 -50.62 -17.28
C GLU A 120 -7.44 -51.28 -17.56
N ALA A 121 -8.43 -50.50 -18.03
CA ALA A 121 -9.73 -51.06 -18.44
C ALA A 121 -9.64 -52.01 -19.64
N ARG A 122 -8.65 -51.83 -20.55
CA ARG A 122 -8.45 -52.74 -21.69
C ARG A 122 -7.73 -54.03 -21.29
N LEU A 123 -6.93 -54.03 -20.22
CA LEU A 123 -6.26 -55.23 -19.71
C LEU A 123 -7.26 -56.17 -19.02
N GLU A 124 -8.16 -55.64 -18.18
CA GLU A 124 -9.23 -56.45 -17.57
C GLU A 124 -10.14 -57.10 -18.63
N ASP A 125 -10.48 -56.36 -19.67
CA ASP A 125 -11.29 -56.84 -20.81
C ASP A 125 -10.56 -57.87 -21.69
N ALA A 126 -9.23 -57.87 -21.69
CA ALA A 126 -8.42 -58.85 -22.42
C ALA A 126 -8.23 -60.14 -21.61
N GLU A 127 -7.97 -60.03 -20.31
CA GLU A 127 -7.86 -61.19 -19.42
C GLU A 127 -9.20 -61.92 -19.25
N GLY A 128 -10.32 -61.19 -19.12
CA GLY A 128 -11.66 -61.77 -19.03
C GLY A 128 -12.09 -62.54 -20.30
N ARG A 129 -11.57 -62.17 -21.48
CA ARG A 129 -11.80 -62.89 -22.75
C ARG A 129 -10.92 -64.12 -22.90
N SER A 130 -9.67 -64.09 -22.41
CA SER A 130 -8.76 -65.24 -22.43
C SER A 130 -9.32 -66.41 -21.59
N CYS A 131 -9.90 -66.12 -20.43
CA CYS A 131 -10.48 -67.14 -19.54
C CYS A 131 -11.76 -67.79 -20.09
N ARG A 132 -12.53 -67.13 -20.98
CA ARG A 132 -13.72 -67.74 -21.59
C ARG A 132 -13.40 -68.72 -22.72
N ASN A 133 -12.28 -68.53 -23.42
CA ASN A 133 -11.94 -69.38 -24.56
C ASN A 133 -11.26 -70.70 -24.16
N ASN A 134 -10.76 -70.85 -22.93
CA ASN A 134 -10.08 -72.07 -22.47
C ASN A 134 -10.95 -73.06 -21.67
N VAL A 135 -12.25 -72.78 -21.43
CA VAL A 135 -13.15 -73.66 -20.64
C VAL A 135 -13.97 -74.64 -21.51
N ARG A 136 -13.72 -74.71 -22.82
CA ARG A 136 -14.32 -75.73 -23.69
C ARG A 136 -13.25 -76.49 -24.47
N LEU A 137 -12.63 -77.47 -23.80
CA LEU A 137 -12.28 -78.73 -24.46
C LEU A 137 -13.36 -79.76 -24.10
N PRO A 138 -14.43 -79.88 -24.89
CA PRO A 138 -15.34 -81.01 -24.77
C PRO A 138 -14.70 -82.25 -25.41
N GLY A 139 -14.47 -83.27 -24.59
CA GLY A 139 -14.32 -84.64 -25.03
C GLY A 139 -12.95 -85.02 -25.59
N MET A 140 -12.20 -85.79 -24.79
CA MET A 140 -11.52 -86.96 -25.35
C MET A 140 -11.90 -88.16 -24.49
N CYS A 141 -12.46 -89.16 -25.18
CA CYS A 141 -12.74 -90.50 -24.71
C CYS A 141 -11.47 -91.25 -24.33
#